data_AF-A0A957J8L0-F1
#
_entry.id   AF-A0A957J8L0-F1
#
_cell.length_a   1.000
_cell.length_b   1.000
_cell.length_c   1.000
_cell.angle_alpha   90.00
_cell.angle_beta   90.00
_cell.angle_gamma   90.00
#
_symmetry.space_group_name_H-M   'P 1'
#
loop_
_entity.id
_entity.type
_entity.pdbx_description
1 polymer ?
#
loop_
_entity_poly.entity_id
_entity_poly.type
_entity_poly.pdbx_seq_one_letter_code
_entity_poly.pdbx_strand_id
1 'polypeptide(L)'
;ATYYGRLWDGKNGLGPGGQWDEPNAYRTIGHEWAHYALFLYDEYLSPGGGQTRCVCQTLGGAGCGPAPNDASLLAYHYTASEFWHVETHGSPAVCQNTIQWAMHGRADWEVLAEWHKIQGLSVEATHNRLPTAGPDMGFVGALFGRTAGYNDLFLPLVAGVDGLANTAVYEPTVTVQLAGERDFPATPLAAQVYLLEGGAEKPTRILPQGTLSGDLDAQIEKGLAGEITVLGARPDNRLRVYVQAYTADPKVETGGTEYVFPPVPRTDDEILKDVLVVAEPWRWRYELDMAYETEDFRPVRLQIGLVSHEPLLKEPPLVQVCSLDTAVGCAPEWQVKMTDNAGQWVATIEPLDDMKELPRLLVVRVQDTSGVAPYPGEVLRWVQMAGGVGPGHVDADAPLLDDVVMIGSTAVYEDEQGCTSTSFMPAGSDIALQASLNEFLNAETDVRGILGQPYAVKINKPLDQQCQPTLLNGDRAYPDGVQITLAYDPVKLEEVGAKPQDLQLLWFSRNGDELWYPTQSVSLDEEHHMLTTYVNGDGIFAVVYR
;
A
#
# COMPACT_ATOMS: atom_id res chain seq x y z
N ALA A 1 -5.41 10.76 1.46
CA ALA A 1 -6.52 11.73 1.56
C ALA A 1 -6.42 12.73 0.42
N THR A 2 -7.50 12.92 -0.37
CA THR A 2 -7.50 13.83 -1.53
C THR A 2 -7.46 15.29 -1.07
N TYR A 3 -6.36 15.99 -1.33
CA TYR A 3 -6.21 17.41 -0.99
C TYR A 3 -6.76 18.28 -2.11
N TYR A 4 -8.01 18.74 -1.97
CA TYR A 4 -8.72 19.53 -2.99
C TYR A 4 -8.27 21.00 -3.13
N GLY A 5 -7.08 21.32 -2.63
CA GLY A 5 -6.45 22.64 -2.74
C GLY A 5 -6.63 23.57 -1.53
N ARG A 6 -6.03 24.76 -1.65
CA ARG A 6 -5.75 25.75 -0.58
C ARG A 6 -6.96 26.35 0.17
N LEU A 7 -8.18 26.18 -0.33
CA LEU A 7 -9.42 26.81 0.15
C LEU A 7 -10.53 25.74 0.28
N TRP A 8 -10.18 24.45 0.18
CA TRP A 8 -11.06 23.36 0.56
C TRP A 8 -11.23 23.37 2.08
N ASP A 9 -12.45 23.65 2.55
CA ASP A 9 -12.82 23.60 3.96
C ASP A 9 -13.89 22.52 4.25
N GLY A 10 -14.17 21.65 3.27
CA GLY A 10 -15.21 20.61 3.32
C GLY A 10 -16.65 21.14 3.25
N LYS A 11 -16.87 22.47 3.16
CA LYS A 11 -18.20 23.10 3.17
C LYS A 11 -18.41 24.09 2.03
N ASN A 12 -17.49 25.03 1.81
CA ASN A 12 -17.48 26.05 0.75
C ASN A 12 -16.01 26.36 0.36
N GLY A 13 -15.75 26.96 -0.81
CA GLY A 13 -14.42 27.50 -1.06
C GLY A 13 -14.14 28.68 -0.11
N LEU A 14 -13.10 28.64 0.73
CA LEU A 14 -12.69 29.81 1.52
C LEU A 14 -12.41 31.01 0.60
N GLY A 15 -13.12 32.14 0.78
CA GLY A 15 -12.87 33.39 0.06
C GLY A 15 -13.70 33.59 -1.23
N PRO A 16 -13.24 34.38 -2.21
CA PRO A 16 -14.01 34.71 -3.43
C PRO A 16 -14.15 33.54 -4.43
N GLY A 17 -13.82 32.31 -4.01
CA GLY A 17 -13.78 31.13 -4.88
C GLY A 17 -15.16 30.62 -5.32
N GLY A 18 -16.20 30.78 -4.51
CA GLY A 18 -17.53 30.21 -4.81
C GLY A 18 -17.81 28.92 -4.03
N GLN A 19 -19.00 28.34 -4.26
CA GLN A 19 -19.45 27.12 -3.58
C GLN A 19 -18.95 25.85 -4.30
N TRP A 20 -18.78 24.75 -3.56
CA TRP A 20 -18.29 23.48 -4.13
C TRP A 20 -19.29 22.77 -5.06
N ASP A 21 -20.55 23.20 -5.05
CA ASP A 21 -21.58 22.79 -5.99
C ASP A 21 -21.61 23.65 -7.27
N GLU A 22 -20.68 24.60 -7.43
CA GLU A 22 -20.52 25.37 -8.65
C GLU A 22 -19.71 24.57 -9.71
N PRO A 23 -20.00 24.75 -11.02
CA PRO A 23 -19.34 23.97 -12.09
C PRO A 23 -17.81 24.01 -12.08
N ASN A 24 -17.24 25.13 -11.68
CA ASN A 24 -15.80 25.28 -11.61
C ASN A 24 -15.17 24.51 -10.42
N ALA A 25 -15.91 24.29 -9.34
CA ALA A 25 -15.45 23.47 -8.22
C ALA A 25 -15.38 22.00 -8.63
N TYR A 26 -16.42 21.52 -9.33
CA TYR A 26 -16.40 20.17 -9.89
C TYR A 26 -15.21 19.93 -10.83
N ARG A 27 -14.79 20.95 -11.59
CA ARG A 27 -13.59 20.87 -12.42
C ARG A 27 -12.32 20.74 -11.59
N THR A 28 -12.20 21.52 -10.52
CA THR A 28 -11.07 21.40 -9.57
C THR A 28 -11.07 20.04 -8.87
N ILE A 29 -12.23 19.56 -8.37
CA ILE A 29 -12.36 18.23 -7.77
C ILE A 29 -11.97 17.14 -8.77
N GLY A 30 -12.46 17.23 -10.01
CA GLY A 30 -12.13 16.28 -11.07
C GLY A 30 -10.65 16.33 -11.47
N HIS A 31 -10.03 17.51 -11.45
CA HIS A 31 -8.61 17.70 -11.72
C HIS A 31 -7.74 17.05 -10.63
N GLU A 32 -7.99 17.37 -9.35
CA GLU A 32 -7.29 16.71 -8.24
C GLU A 32 -7.49 15.21 -8.28
N TRP A 33 -8.75 14.78 -8.37
CA TRP A 33 -9.06 13.36 -8.45
C TRP A 33 -8.31 12.68 -9.60
N ALA A 34 -8.18 13.34 -10.74
CA ALA A 34 -7.44 12.79 -11.87
C ALA A 34 -5.91 12.76 -11.62
N HIS A 35 -5.33 13.67 -10.82
CA HIS A 35 -3.95 13.49 -10.35
C HIS A 35 -3.81 12.16 -9.59
N TYR A 36 -4.68 11.92 -8.61
CA TYR A 36 -4.66 10.67 -7.84
C TYR A 36 -4.94 9.43 -8.70
N ALA A 37 -6.01 9.46 -9.49
CA ALA A 37 -6.43 8.32 -10.31
C ALA A 37 -5.41 7.95 -11.40
N LEU A 38 -4.56 8.90 -11.79
CA LEU A 38 -3.54 8.72 -12.82
C LEU A 38 -2.12 8.74 -12.25
N PHE A 39 -1.96 8.58 -10.93
CA PHE A 39 -0.67 8.52 -10.24
C PHE A 39 0.27 9.70 -10.57
N LEU A 40 -0.34 10.86 -10.78
CA LEU A 40 0.34 12.14 -10.85
C LEU A 40 0.39 12.75 -9.45
N TYR A 41 1.37 13.60 -9.20
CA TYR A 41 1.51 14.35 -7.97
C TYR A 41 1.02 15.78 -8.17
N ASP A 42 0.72 16.41 -7.04
CA ASP A 42 0.24 17.78 -6.99
C ASP A 42 1.30 18.79 -7.44
N GLU A 43 0.92 19.62 -8.42
CA GLU A 43 1.81 20.65 -8.98
C GLU A 43 1.80 21.99 -8.21
N TYR A 44 1.00 22.06 -7.15
CA TYR A 44 0.94 23.23 -6.26
C TYR A 44 1.74 23.03 -4.97
N LEU A 45 2.44 21.90 -4.81
CA LEU A 45 3.35 21.64 -3.70
C LEU A 45 4.79 21.60 -4.22
N SER A 46 5.69 22.29 -3.52
CA SER A 46 7.14 22.10 -3.72
C SER A 46 7.64 20.95 -2.83
N PRO A 47 8.79 20.32 -3.15
CA PRO A 47 9.36 19.24 -2.32
C PRO A 47 9.55 19.62 -0.84
N GLY A 48 9.77 20.90 -0.54
CA GLY A 48 9.86 21.40 0.85
C GLY A 48 8.52 21.61 1.55
N GLY A 49 7.40 21.17 0.97
CA GLY A 49 6.04 21.39 1.49
C GLY A 49 5.52 22.83 1.34
N GLY A 50 6.31 23.73 0.74
CA GLY A 50 5.88 25.08 0.44
C GLY A 50 4.91 25.06 -0.74
N GLN A 51 3.73 25.67 -0.57
CA GLN A 51 2.78 25.82 -1.68
C GLN A 51 3.41 26.67 -2.79
N THR A 52 3.46 26.11 -3.99
CA THR A 52 4.02 26.71 -5.20
C THR A 52 2.92 26.93 -6.23
N ARG A 53 3.23 27.70 -7.27
CA ARG A 53 2.31 28.01 -8.37
C ARG A 53 3.06 27.78 -9.66
N CYS A 54 2.86 26.62 -10.25
CA CYS A 54 3.49 26.28 -11.52
C CYS A 54 3.11 27.31 -12.60
N VAL A 55 1.83 27.69 -12.66
CA VAL A 55 1.34 28.69 -13.61
C VAL A 55 0.38 29.68 -12.93
N CYS A 56 0.15 30.80 -13.62
CA CYS A 56 -0.77 31.96 -13.46
C CYS A 56 -0.10 33.25 -13.89
N GLN A 57 1.14 33.19 -14.38
CA GLN A 57 2.11 34.22 -14.76
C GLN A 57 3.35 34.00 -13.80
N THR A 58 4.63 34.13 -14.14
CA THR A 58 5.23 35.36 -14.68
C THR A 58 4.54 36.64 -14.15
N LEU A 59 3.93 36.56 -12.93
CA LEU A 59 2.76 37.32 -12.44
C LEU A 59 2.96 38.81 -12.23
N GLY A 60 3.12 39.53 -13.35
CA GLY A 60 3.03 40.97 -13.48
C GLY A 60 1.61 41.50 -13.23
N GLY A 61 1.25 41.63 -11.96
CA GLY A 61 0.42 42.73 -11.45
C GLY A 61 -1.08 42.76 -11.76
N ALA A 62 -1.65 41.83 -12.53
CA ALA A 62 -3.10 41.75 -12.70
C ALA A 62 -3.54 40.30 -12.48
N GLY A 63 -4.47 40.10 -11.53
CA GLY A 63 -5.04 38.79 -11.23
C GLY A 63 -5.48 38.08 -12.51
N CYS A 64 -5.29 36.77 -12.52
CA CYS A 64 -5.70 35.89 -13.60
C CYS A 64 -7.17 36.22 -13.92
N GLY A 65 -7.39 36.82 -15.09
CA GLY A 65 -8.74 37.12 -15.55
C GLY A 65 -9.50 35.81 -15.75
N PRO A 66 -10.84 35.82 -15.80
CA PRO A 66 -11.69 34.63 -15.90
C PRO A 66 -11.64 33.95 -17.29
N ALA A 67 -10.46 33.80 -17.89
CA ALA A 67 -10.30 33.17 -19.21
C ALA A 67 -10.27 31.62 -19.08
N PRO A 68 -10.83 30.89 -20.06
CA PRO A 68 -11.11 29.45 -19.96
C PRO A 68 -9.93 28.49 -20.23
N ASN A 69 -8.68 28.94 -20.24
CA ASN A 69 -7.51 28.15 -20.66
C ASN A 69 -6.39 28.15 -19.61
N ASP A 70 -6.70 27.82 -18.36
CA ASP A 70 -5.74 27.74 -17.27
C ASP A 70 -5.35 26.28 -17.00
N ALA A 71 -4.10 25.93 -17.30
CA ALA A 71 -3.52 24.62 -17.02
C ALA A 71 -2.84 24.57 -15.65
N SER A 72 -2.98 23.44 -14.95
CA SER A 72 -2.43 23.07 -13.62
C SER A 72 -2.38 24.17 -12.57
N LEU A 73 -3.41 25.00 -12.58
CA LEU A 73 -3.38 26.27 -11.90
C LEU A 73 -4.18 26.27 -10.62
N LEU A 74 -3.70 25.53 -9.62
CA LEU A 74 -4.29 25.57 -8.28
C LEU A 74 -3.80 26.75 -7.45
N ALA A 75 -3.20 27.77 -8.08
CA ALA A 75 -2.94 29.04 -7.40
C ALA A 75 -4.23 29.65 -6.83
N TYR A 76 -5.37 29.40 -7.50
CA TYR A 76 -6.73 29.67 -7.04
C TYR A 76 -7.66 28.54 -7.49
N HIS A 77 -8.56 28.11 -6.61
CA HIS A 77 -9.67 27.21 -6.95
C HIS A 77 -10.46 27.77 -8.13
N TYR A 78 -11.15 26.89 -8.86
CA TYR A 78 -12.16 27.23 -9.84
C TYR A 78 -11.69 27.64 -11.25
N THR A 79 -10.39 27.58 -11.59
CA THR A 79 -9.96 27.86 -12.99
C THR A 79 -9.10 26.77 -13.65
N ALA A 80 -8.49 25.85 -12.90
CA ALA A 80 -7.75 24.73 -13.50
C ALA A 80 -8.70 23.83 -14.33
N SER A 81 -8.43 23.72 -15.63
CA SER A 81 -9.24 22.91 -16.55
C SER A 81 -8.45 21.81 -17.28
N GLU A 82 -7.12 21.81 -17.14
CA GLU A 82 -6.24 20.85 -17.80
C GLU A 82 -4.96 20.61 -16.99
N PHE A 83 -4.31 19.48 -17.22
CA PHE A 83 -3.01 19.13 -16.66
C PHE A 83 -1.85 19.92 -17.28
N TRP A 84 -0.70 19.99 -16.61
CA TRP A 84 0.47 20.68 -17.16
C TRP A 84 1.10 19.90 -18.31
N HIS A 85 1.67 20.67 -19.23
CA HIS A 85 2.30 20.17 -20.46
C HIS A 85 3.34 21.19 -20.87
N VAL A 86 4.59 20.74 -21.04
CA VAL A 86 5.71 21.62 -21.34
C VAL A 86 5.53 22.36 -22.66
N GLU A 87 4.98 21.71 -23.70
CA GLU A 87 4.84 22.36 -25.00
C GLU A 87 3.75 23.44 -25.01
N THR A 88 2.67 23.23 -24.26
CA THR A 88 1.50 24.14 -24.25
C THR A 88 1.70 25.28 -23.25
N HIS A 89 2.28 24.98 -22.09
CA HIS A 89 2.37 25.89 -20.94
C HIS A 89 3.79 26.39 -20.68
N GLY A 90 4.77 25.88 -21.43
CA GLY A 90 6.20 26.12 -21.20
C GLY A 90 6.73 25.29 -20.02
N SER A 91 8.01 25.50 -19.71
CA SER A 91 8.65 24.91 -18.52
C SER A 91 9.21 25.94 -17.54
N PRO A 92 8.35 26.72 -16.86
CA PRO A 92 8.79 27.61 -15.79
C PRO A 92 9.60 26.85 -14.72
N ALA A 93 10.68 27.47 -14.22
CA ALA A 93 11.49 26.87 -13.15
C ALA A 93 10.66 26.55 -11.88
N VAL A 94 9.56 27.28 -11.67
CA VAL A 94 8.63 27.01 -10.56
C VAL A 94 7.84 25.71 -10.73
N CYS A 95 7.50 25.34 -11.97
CA CYS A 95 6.88 24.04 -12.29
C CYS A 95 7.87 22.89 -12.14
N GLN A 96 9.14 23.14 -12.45
CA GLN A 96 10.22 22.17 -12.24
C GLN A 96 10.57 21.97 -10.76
N ASN A 97 10.04 22.83 -9.88
CA ASN A 97 10.20 22.74 -8.43
C ASN A 97 8.92 22.26 -7.75
N THR A 98 8.08 21.51 -8.45
CA THR A 98 6.87 20.86 -7.91
C THR A 98 7.19 19.44 -7.46
N ILE A 99 6.32 18.82 -6.65
CA ILE A 99 6.43 17.39 -6.33
C ILE A 99 6.29 16.56 -7.61
N GLN A 100 5.36 16.89 -8.51
CA GLN A 100 5.24 16.24 -9.82
C GLN A 100 6.56 16.16 -10.58
N TRP A 101 7.25 17.29 -10.73
CA TRP A 101 8.53 17.29 -11.42
C TRP A 101 9.65 16.64 -10.62
N ALA A 102 9.66 16.76 -9.30
CA ALA A 102 10.66 16.09 -8.47
C ALA A 102 10.53 14.56 -8.52
N MET A 103 9.28 14.06 -8.58
CA MET A 103 8.97 12.64 -8.58
C MET A 103 9.11 12.01 -9.97
N HIS A 104 8.60 12.68 -11.01
CA HIS A 104 8.58 12.12 -12.37
C HIS A 104 9.61 12.73 -13.31
N GLY A 105 10.23 13.86 -12.96
CA GLY A 105 11.13 14.62 -13.84
C GLY A 105 10.44 15.19 -15.08
N ARG A 106 9.10 15.22 -15.11
CA ARG A 106 8.25 15.47 -16.29
C ARG A 106 6.94 16.15 -15.88
N ALA A 107 6.31 16.86 -16.82
CA ALA A 107 4.97 17.41 -16.62
C ALA A 107 3.90 16.30 -16.66
N ASP A 108 2.73 16.55 -16.08
CA ASP A 108 1.59 15.62 -16.07
C ASP A 108 1.32 14.93 -17.41
N TRP A 109 1.10 15.70 -18.48
CA TRP A 109 0.77 15.14 -19.79
C TRP A 109 1.92 14.33 -20.41
N GLU A 110 3.16 14.65 -20.07
CA GLU A 110 4.33 13.88 -20.52
C GLU A 110 4.42 12.53 -19.79
N VAL A 111 4.00 12.49 -18.51
CA VAL A 111 3.83 11.24 -17.75
C VAL A 111 2.67 10.44 -18.33
N LEU A 112 1.53 11.08 -18.62
CA LEU A 112 0.36 10.41 -19.19
C LEU A 112 0.60 9.89 -20.62
N ALA A 113 1.39 10.58 -21.43
CA ALA A 113 1.81 10.08 -22.74
C ALA A 113 2.58 8.75 -22.63
N GLU A 114 3.27 8.57 -21.51
CA GLU A 114 4.09 7.39 -21.19
C GLU A 114 3.38 6.45 -20.21
N TRP A 115 2.09 6.71 -19.93
CA TRP A 115 1.28 5.94 -18.97
C TRP A 115 1.24 4.45 -19.27
N HIS A 116 1.26 4.10 -20.55
CA HIS A 116 1.34 2.72 -21.00
C HIS A 116 2.55 2.00 -20.41
N LYS A 117 3.71 2.67 -20.27
CA LYS A 117 4.90 2.09 -19.65
C LYS A 117 4.70 1.85 -18.16
N ILE A 118 4.07 2.82 -17.48
CA ILE A 118 3.74 2.72 -16.05
C ILE A 118 2.78 1.54 -15.79
N GLN A 119 1.85 1.29 -16.72
CA GLN A 119 0.93 0.16 -16.66
C GLN A 119 1.49 -1.16 -17.21
N GLY A 120 2.74 -1.20 -17.69
CA GLY A 120 3.32 -2.40 -18.30
C GLY A 120 2.67 -2.80 -19.64
N LEU A 121 2.03 -1.86 -20.33
CA LEU A 121 1.37 -2.03 -21.62
C LEU A 121 2.30 -1.61 -22.78
N SER A 122 2.21 -2.30 -23.92
CA SER A 122 2.97 -1.89 -25.11
C SER A 122 2.39 -0.61 -25.75
N VAL A 123 3.24 0.14 -26.46
CA VAL A 123 2.81 1.30 -27.28
C VAL A 123 1.69 0.92 -28.26
N GLU A 124 1.71 -0.29 -28.83
CA GLU A 124 0.64 -0.74 -29.73
C GLU A 124 -0.70 -0.95 -29.02
N ALA A 125 -0.71 -1.27 -27.72
CA ALA A 125 -1.93 -1.41 -26.93
C ALA A 125 -2.67 -0.07 -26.77
N THR A 126 -1.93 1.05 -26.80
CA THR A 126 -2.47 2.42 -26.68
C THR A 126 -2.65 3.14 -28.03
N HIS A 127 -1.77 2.94 -29.02
CA HIS A 127 -1.81 3.69 -30.29
C HIS A 127 -2.90 3.26 -31.28
N ASN A 128 -3.36 2.01 -31.25
CA ASN A 128 -4.40 1.52 -32.18
C ASN A 128 -5.83 1.97 -31.81
N ARG A 129 -5.98 2.87 -30.83
CA ARG A 129 -7.28 3.22 -30.22
C ARG A 129 -7.54 4.72 -30.09
N LEU A 130 -6.82 5.59 -30.80
CA LEU A 130 -7.26 6.97 -30.98
C LEU A 130 -8.42 6.99 -31.99
N PRO A 131 -9.68 7.25 -31.58
CA PRO A 131 -10.76 7.43 -32.54
C PRO A 131 -10.45 8.69 -33.33
N THR A 132 -10.40 8.57 -34.65
CA THR A 132 -10.00 9.65 -35.57
C THR A 132 -11.00 10.80 -35.67
N ALA A 133 -12.11 10.77 -34.94
CA ALA A 133 -12.95 11.93 -34.63
C ALA A 133 -14.06 11.50 -33.66
N GLY A 134 -14.11 12.09 -32.47
CA GLY A 134 -15.17 11.95 -31.46
C GLY A 134 -15.03 13.06 -30.40
N PRO A 135 -16.13 13.54 -29.81
CA PRO A 135 -16.30 14.95 -29.41
C PRO A 135 -15.41 15.40 -28.24
N ASP A 136 -14.84 16.61 -28.35
CA ASP A 136 -14.16 17.55 -27.41
C ASP A 136 -13.42 17.07 -26.14
N MET A 137 -13.38 15.78 -25.78
CA MET A 137 -12.74 15.31 -24.54
C MET A 137 -11.55 14.35 -24.75
N GLY A 138 -11.07 14.17 -25.98
CA GLY A 138 -9.77 13.53 -26.27
C GLY A 138 -9.48 12.21 -25.52
N PHE A 139 -8.25 12.07 -25.01
CA PHE A 139 -7.73 10.89 -24.28
C PHE A 139 -8.55 10.51 -23.04
N VAL A 140 -9.20 11.49 -22.40
CA VAL A 140 -10.07 11.30 -21.23
C VAL A 140 -11.30 10.45 -21.61
N GLY A 141 -11.87 10.65 -22.80
CA GLY A 141 -12.95 9.81 -23.30
C GLY A 141 -12.55 8.35 -23.56
N ALA A 142 -11.26 8.09 -23.79
CA ALA A 142 -10.72 6.74 -23.97
C ALA A 142 -10.45 6.04 -22.63
N LEU A 143 -10.13 6.79 -21.56
CA LEU A 143 -9.91 6.26 -20.21
C LEU A 143 -11.21 5.95 -19.47
N PHE A 144 -12.27 6.73 -19.66
CA PHE A 144 -13.48 6.70 -18.82
C PHE A 144 -14.76 6.27 -19.55
N GLY A 145 -14.64 5.46 -20.60
CA GLY A 145 -15.73 5.16 -21.53
C GLY A 145 -17.03 4.66 -20.90
N ARG A 146 -17.95 5.58 -20.54
CA ARG A 146 -19.43 5.44 -20.48
C ARG A 146 -20.09 6.77 -20.06
N THR A 147 -21.34 6.94 -20.46
CA THR A 147 -22.21 8.06 -20.04
C THR A 147 -22.80 7.77 -18.64
N ALA A 148 -22.82 8.80 -17.79
CA ALA A 148 -23.24 8.70 -16.39
C ALA A 148 -24.70 8.24 -16.24
N GLY A 149 -24.90 7.14 -15.51
CA GLY A 149 -26.17 6.73 -14.95
C GLY A 149 -25.96 6.39 -13.48
N TYR A 150 -26.28 7.35 -12.61
CA TYR A 150 -26.50 7.26 -11.16
C TYR A 150 -25.71 6.22 -10.35
N ASN A 151 -24.83 6.76 -9.49
CA ASN A 151 -24.12 6.17 -8.36
C ASN A 151 -22.99 5.19 -8.71
N ASP A 152 -21.94 5.27 -7.88
CA ASP A 152 -20.77 4.40 -7.78
C ASP A 152 -19.47 4.91 -8.44
N LEU A 153 -18.38 4.83 -7.65
CA LEU A 153 -17.05 5.34 -7.93
C LEU A 153 -16.50 4.90 -9.30
N PHE A 154 -15.87 5.84 -10.00
CA PHE A 154 -15.29 5.66 -11.32
C PHE A 154 -13.79 5.33 -11.25
N LEU A 155 -13.41 4.13 -10.80
CA LEU A 155 -12.09 3.61 -11.15
C LEU A 155 -12.14 3.11 -12.60
N PRO A 156 -11.13 3.37 -13.44
CA PRO A 156 -11.04 2.76 -14.75
C PRO A 156 -10.73 1.27 -14.61
N LEU A 157 -11.78 0.45 -14.47
CA LEU A 157 -11.74 -0.89 -15.04
C LEU A 157 -11.70 -0.68 -16.55
N VAL A 158 -10.58 -1.04 -17.18
CA VAL A 158 -10.56 -1.29 -18.63
C VAL A 158 -11.47 -2.51 -18.85
N ALA A 159 -12.77 -2.25 -18.94
CA ALA A 159 -13.73 -3.25 -19.36
C ALA A 159 -13.31 -3.68 -20.77
N GLY A 160 -12.91 -4.94 -20.91
CA GLY A 160 -12.71 -5.57 -22.20
C GLY A 160 -13.96 -5.31 -23.04
N VAL A 161 -13.80 -4.53 -24.11
CA VAL A 161 -14.91 -4.14 -24.98
C VAL A 161 -15.55 -5.40 -25.56
N ASP A 162 -16.89 -5.40 -25.58
CA ASP A 162 -17.76 -6.37 -26.23
C ASP A 162 -17.13 -6.95 -27.51
N GLY A 163 -16.64 -8.18 -27.40
CA GLY A 163 -16.12 -8.99 -28.51
C GLY A 163 -14.67 -9.46 -28.39
N LEU A 164 -13.83 -8.82 -27.56
CA LEU A 164 -12.46 -9.28 -27.27
C LEU A 164 -12.03 -8.88 -25.84
N ALA A 165 -12.84 -9.22 -24.83
CA ALA A 165 -12.21 -9.76 -23.63
C ALA A 165 -11.35 -10.92 -24.13
N ASN A 166 -10.05 -10.91 -23.86
CA ASN A 166 -9.28 -12.14 -24.02
C ASN A 166 -10.07 -13.17 -23.22
N THR A 167 -10.69 -14.15 -23.87
CA THR A 167 -11.59 -15.15 -23.26
C THR A 167 -10.85 -16.07 -22.27
N ALA A 168 -9.64 -15.68 -21.87
CA ALA A 168 -8.70 -16.36 -21.01
C ALA A 168 -8.34 -15.55 -19.74
N VAL A 169 -8.79 -14.29 -19.58
CA VAL A 169 -8.68 -13.61 -18.27
C VAL A 169 -9.82 -14.12 -17.40
N TYR A 170 -9.44 -14.87 -16.38
CA TYR A 170 -10.34 -15.54 -15.46
C TYR A 170 -10.27 -14.79 -14.13
N GLU A 171 -11.40 -14.37 -13.58
CA GLU A 171 -11.48 -13.69 -12.28
C GLU A 171 -12.21 -14.59 -11.29
N PRO A 172 -11.53 -15.61 -10.72
CA PRO A 172 -12.15 -16.48 -9.74
C PRO A 172 -12.46 -15.75 -8.47
N THR A 173 -13.66 -16.00 -7.95
CA THR A 173 -13.87 -15.88 -6.51
C THR A 173 -13.22 -17.08 -5.83
N VAL A 174 -12.28 -16.81 -4.95
CA VAL A 174 -11.65 -17.80 -4.08
C VAL A 174 -12.26 -17.66 -2.71
N THR A 175 -12.89 -18.73 -2.22
CA THR A 175 -13.36 -18.83 -0.84
C THR A 175 -12.30 -19.53 -0.02
N VAL A 176 -11.88 -18.94 1.08
CA VAL A 176 -10.88 -19.52 1.99
C VAL A 176 -11.60 -20.11 3.19
N GLN A 177 -11.31 -21.37 3.49
CA GLN A 177 -11.73 -22.07 4.70
C GLN A 177 -10.49 -22.43 5.51
N LEU A 178 -10.56 -22.29 6.84
CA LEU A 178 -9.47 -22.73 7.70
C LEU A 178 -9.63 -24.23 8.04
N ALA A 179 -8.53 -24.96 8.09
CA ALA A 179 -8.56 -26.39 8.37
C ALA A 179 -8.87 -26.69 9.86
N GLY A 180 -9.85 -27.57 10.07
CA GLY A 180 -10.25 -28.10 11.39
C GLY A 180 -11.46 -27.40 12.02
N GLU A 181 -12.20 -28.11 12.88
CA GLU A 181 -13.22 -27.49 13.74
C GLU A 181 -12.52 -26.68 14.81
N ARG A 182 -12.74 -25.36 14.85
CA ARG A 182 -12.12 -24.49 15.84
C ARG A 182 -13.06 -23.36 16.27
N ASP A 183 -13.00 -23.02 17.54
CA ASP A 183 -13.60 -21.80 18.07
C ASP A 183 -12.72 -20.62 17.64
N PHE A 184 -13.13 -19.94 16.58
CA PHE A 184 -12.52 -18.67 16.21
C PHE A 184 -13.14 -17.56 17.05
N PRO A 185 -12.33 -16.60 17.53
CA PRO A 185 -12.88 -15.36 18.04
C PRO A 185 -13.72 -14.71 16.92
N ALA A 186 -14.81 -14.03 17.29
CA ALA A 186 -15.70 -13.30 16.38
C ALA A 186 -15.02 -12.05 15.80
N THR A 187 -13.86 -12.25 15.19
CA THR A 187 -12.95 -11.20 14.74
C THR A 187 -12.57 -11.42 13.29
N PRO A 188 -12.57 -10.36 12.48
CA PRO A 188 -12.01 -10.43 11.14
C PRO A 188 -10.59 -10.97 11.16
N LEU A 189 -10.30 -11.89 10.25
CA LEU A 189 -8.96 -12.44 10.08
C LEU A 189 -8.15 -11.53 9.15
N ALA A 190 -6.90 -11.27 9.51
CA ALA A 190 -5.97 -10.57 8.63
C ALA A 190 -5.47 -11.57 7.59
N ALA A 191 -5.78 -11.35 6.32
CA ALA A 191 -5.40 -12.28 5.25
C ALA A 191 -4.67 -11.56 4.11
N GLN A 192 -3.77 -12.28 3.46
CA GLN A 192 -2.96 -11.81 2.36
C GLN A 192 -2.98 -12.84 1.24
N VAL A 193 -3.42 -12.42 0.06
CA VAL A 193 -3.55 -13.29 -1.10
C VAL A 193 -2.58 -12.85 -2.17
N TYR A 194 -1.83 -13.80 -2.72
CA TYR A 194 -0.85 -13.57 -3.77
C TYR A 194 -1.10 -14.50 -4.95
N LEU A 195 -0.98 -13.95 -6.16
CA LEU A 195 -1.03 -14.69 -7.42
C LEU A 195 0.38 -14.80 -8.00
N LEU A 196 0.87 -16.02 -8.18
CA LEU A 196 2.19 -16.34 -8.72
C LEU A 196 2.03 -16.70 -10.20
N GLU A 197 2.57 -15.86 -11.08
CA GLU A 197 2.62 -16.10 -12.53
C GLU A 197 3.88 -16.88 -12.90
N GLY A 198 3.84 -17.74 -13.92
CA GLY A 198 5.03 -18.49 -14.38
C GLY A 198 5.38 -19.73 -13.54
N GLY A 199 4.51 -20.10 -12.58
CA GLY A 199 4.62 -21.31 -11.77
C GLY A 199 5.03 -21.04 -10.32
N ALA A 200 4.80 -22.03 -9.44
CA ALA A 200 5.02 -21.87 -8.00
C ALA A 200 6.50 -21.76 -7.65
N GLU A 201 7.39 -22.56 -8.23
CA GLU A 201 8.80 -22.61 -7.81
C GLU A 201 9.59 -21.37 -8.25
N LYS A 202 9.40 -20.94 -9.50
CA LYS A 202 10.11 -19.83 -10.13
C LYS A 202 9.12 -18.89 -10.80
N PRO A 203 8.33 -18.15 -10.01
CA PRO A 203 7.37 -17.23 -10.57
C PRO A 203 8.11 -16.17 -11.38
N THR A 204 7.54 -15.79 -12.52
CA THR A 204 8.00 -14.64 -13.30
C THR A 204 7.48 -13.34 -12.71
N ARG A 205 6.33 -13.39 -12.01
CA ARG A 205 5.72 -12.27 -11.29
C ARG A 205 4.97 -12.79 -10.06
N ILE A 206 4.91 -11.98 -9.02
CA ILE A 206 4.09 -12.22 -7.83
C ILE A 206 3.22 -10.98 -7.63
N LEU A 207 1.90 -11.18 -7.64
CA LEU A 207 0.93 -10.09 -7.59
C LEU A 207 0.14 -10.17 -6.28
N PRO A 208 0.27 -9.18 -5.37
CA PRO A 208 -0.62 -9.08 -4.23
C PRO A 208 -2.04 -8.81 -4.74
N GLN A 209 -3.01 -9.55 -4.22
CA GLN A 209 -4.43 -9.43 -4.55
C GLN A 209 -5.20 -8.67 -3.48
N GLY A 210 -4.60 -8.52 -2.29
CA GLY A 210 -5.21 -7.90 -1.12
C GLY A 210 -5.74 -8.92 -0.12
N THR A 211 -6.69 -8.48 0.70
CA THR A 211 -7.27 -9.25 1.80
C THR A 211 -8.59 -9.91 1.47
N LEU A 212 -9.02 -10.82 2.34
CA LEU A 212 -10.32 -11.48 2.24
C LEU A 212 -11.42 -10.55 2.73
N SER A 213 -12.57 -10.62 2.07
CA SER A 213 -13.83 -10.01 2.47
C SER A 213 -14.82 -11.09 2.88
N GLY A 214 -15.79 -10.81 3.74
CA GLY A 214 -16.86 -11.78 3.96
C GLY A 214 -17.55 -11.64 5.29
N ASP A 215 -18.80 -12.12 5.31
CA ASP A 215 -19.70 -12.10 6.45
C ASP A 215 -19.09 -12.80 7.68
N LEU A 216 -18.90 -12.03 8.75
CA LEU A 216 -18.37 -12.49 10.03
C LEU A 216 -19.18 -13.66 10.61
N ASP A 217 -20.51 -13.65 10.46
CA ASP A 217 -21.37 -14.74 10.92
C ASP A 217 -21.05 -16.03 10.16
N ALA A 218 -20.80 -15.92 8.86
CA ALA A 218 -20.36 -17.06 8.05
C ALA A 218 -18.95 -17.55 8.43
N GLN A 219 -18.06 -16.66 8.90
CA GLN A 219 -16.75 -17.06 9.40
C GLN A 219 -16.88 -17.92 10.67
N ILE A 220 -17.70 -17.47 11.60
CA ILE A 220 -17.95 -18.13 12.88
C ILE A 220 -18.68 -19.47 12.67
N GLU A 221 -19.73 -19.51 11.85
CA GLU A 221 -20.57 -20.71 11.70
C GLU A 221 -19.96 -21.80 10.81
N LYS A 222 -19.14 -21.42 9.83
CA LYS A 222 -18.68 -22.34 8.76
C LYS A 222 -17.16 -22.50 8.68
N GLY A 223 -16.41 -21.82 9.56
CA GLY A 223 -14.94 -21.81 9.52
C GLY A 223 -14.37 -21.16 8.27
N LEU A 224 -15.14 -20.26 7.64
CA LEU A 224 -14.70 -19.50 6.47
C LEU A 224 -13.80 -18.36 6.94
N ALA A 225 -12.66 -18.15 6.30
CA ALA A 225 -11.85 -16.95 6.53
C ALA A 225 -12.34 -15.76 5.70
N GLY A 226 -13.10 -16.03 4.64
CA GLY A 226 -13.65 -15.03 3.73
C GLY A 226 -13.46 -15.44 2.27
N GLU A 227 -13.68 -14.49 1.38
CA GLU A 227 -13.60 -14.62 -0.06
C GLU A 227 -12.90 -13.42 -0.70
N ILE A 228 -12.29 -13.66 -1.86
CA ILE A 228 -11.66 -12.62 -2.67
C ILE A 228 -11.85 -12.94 -4.15
N THR A 229 -12.13 -11.92 -4.95
CA THR A 229 -12.05 -12.04 -6.41
C THR A 229 -10.61 -11.81 -6.84
N VAL A 230 -9.95 -12.86 -7.32
CA VAL A 230 -8.56 -12.79 -7.79
C VAL A 230 -8.54 -12.19 -9.19
N LEU A 231 -7.88 -11.05 -9.34
CA LEU A 231 -7.83 -10.29 -10.58
C LEU A 231 -6.71 -10.79 -11.49
N GLY A 232 -7.01 -10.91 -12.78
CA GLY A 232 -6.01 -11.25 -13.79
C GLY A 232 -5.51 -12.69 -13.75
N ALA A 233 -6.19 -13.60 -13.04
CA ALA A 233 -5.76 -14.99 -12.93
C ALA A 233 -5.81 -15.72 -14.28
N ARG A 234 -4.83 -16.61 -14.46
CA ARG A 234 -4.71 -17.52 -15.60
C ARG A 234 -4.61 -18.97 -15.11
N PRO A 235 -4.97 -19.96 -15.93
CA PRO A 235 -4.95 -21.37 -15.53
C PRO A 235 -3.57 -21.89 -15.06
N ASP A 236 -2.48 -21.28 -15.55
CA ASP A 236 -1.11 -21.63 -15.17
C ASP A 236 -0.59 -20.87 -13.93
N ASN A 237 -1.38 -19.92 -13.40
CA ASN A 237 -1.01 -19.22 -12.18
C ASN A 237 -1.22 -20.11 -10.95
N ARG A 238 -0.58 -19.71 -9.85
CA ARG A 238 -0.66 -20.38 -8.56
C ARG A 238 -1.06 -19.40 -7.49
N LEU A 239 -1.86 -19.85 -6.54
CA LEU A 239 -2.28 -19.02 -5.41
C LEU A 239 -1.34 -19.24 -4.22
N ARG A 240 -1.13 -18.18 -3.45
CA ARG A 240 -0.66 -18.24 -2.07
C ARG A 240 -1.58 -17.43 -1.20
N VAL A 241 -2.05 -18.03 -0.11
CA VAL A 241 -2.87 -17.35 0.89
C VAL A 241 -2.17 -17.47 2.23
N TYR A 242 -2.05 -16.37 2.94
CA TYR A 242 -1.57 -16.29 4.31
C TYR A 242 -2.66 -15.67 5.17
N VAL A 243 -3.16 -16.38 6.18
CA VAL A 243 -4.20 -15.89 7.10
C VAL A 243 -3.63 -15.86 8.50
N GLN A 244 -3.73 -14.74 9.18
CA GLN A 244 -3.21 -14.50 10.53
C GLN A 244 -4.39 -14.36 11.50
N ALA A 245 -4.41 -15.20 12.53
CA ALA A 245 -5.38 -15.13 13.61
C ALA A 245 -4.70 -14.58 14.87
N TYR A 246 -4.94 -13.31 15.19
CA TYR A 246 -4.41 -12.67 16.39
C TYR A 246 -5.25 -13.04 17.62
N THR A 247 -4.62 -13.07 18.81
CA THR A 247 -5.30 -13.49 20.03
C THR A 247 -5.71 -12.32 20.94
N ALA A 248 -7.01 -12.20 21.21
CA ALA A 248 -7.50 -11.36 22.30
C ALA A 248 -7.45 -12.08 23.66
N ASP A 249 -7.67 -13.39 23.70
CA ASP A 249 -7.66 -14.21 24.92
C ASP A 249 -6.57 -15.31 24.81
N PRO A 250 -5.54 -15.28 25.66
CA PRO A 250 -4.46 -16.28 25.64
C PRO A 250 -4.94 -17.72 25.90
N LYS A 251 -6.19 -17.92 26.31
CA LYS A 251 -6.79 -19.26 26.47
C LYS A 251 -7.31 -19.87 25.17
N VAL A 252 -7.45 -19.08 24.10
CA VAL A 252 -7.92 -19.57 22.80
C VAL A 252 -6.77 -20.26 22.08
N GLU A 253 -6.89 -21.57 21.86
CA GLU A 253 -5.82 -22.40 21.25
C GLU A 253 -5.46 -21.99 19.80
N THR A 254 -6.35 -21.26 19.11
CA THR A 254 -6.13 -20.81 17.73
C THR A 254 -5.51 -19.43 17.62
N GLY A 255 -5.52 -18.68 18.71
CA GLY A 255 -4.93 -17.37 18.79
C GLY A 255 -3.42 -17.45 18.57
N GLY A 256 -2.90 -16.53 17.77
CA GLY A 256 -1.49 -16.51 17.42
C GLY A 256 -1.05 -17.50 16.35
N THR A 257 -1.98 -17.96 15.51
CA THR A 257 -1.70 -18.93 14.45
C THR A 257 -1.76 -18.27 13.07
N GLU A 258 -0.73 -18.51 12.24
CA GLU A 258 -0.78 -18.27 10.80
C GLU A 258 -1.28 -19.53 10.09
N TYR A 259 -2.08 -19.38 9.04
CA TYR A 259 -2.57 -20.46 8.17
C TYR A 259 -2.13 -20.15 6.75
N VAL A 260 -1.77 -21.19 5.99
CA VAL A 260 -1.32 -21.00 4.60
C VAL A 260 -2.01 -21.94 3.62
N PHE A 261 -2.10 -21.49 2.38
CA PHE A 261 -2.53 -22.31 1.25
C PHE A 261 -1.65 -22.08 0.01
N PRO A 262 -1.26 -23.15 -0.70
CA PRO A 262 -1.12 -24.51 -0.17
C PRO A 262 -0.11 -24.59 0.99
N PRO A 263 -0.21 -25.63 1.82
CA PRO A 263 0.86 -25.99 2.74
C PRO A 263 2.09 -26.45 1.95
N VAL A 264 3.24 -25.85 2.22
CA VAL A 264 4.52 -26.27 1.63
C VAL A 264 4.89 -27.67 2.17
N PRO A 265 5.37 -28.64 1.33
CA PRO A 265 5.92 -28.51 -0.02
C PRO A 265 4.92 -28.52 -1.19
N ARG A 266 3.60 -28.49 -0.98
CA ARG A 266 2.67 -28.59 -2.11
C ARG A 266 2.73 -27.34 -2.99
N THR A 267 2.90 -27.55 -4.29
CA THR A 267 2.94 -26.52 -5.34
C THR A 267 1.85 -26.71 -6.40
N ASP A 268 1.09 -27.79 -6.30
CA ASP A 268 0.09 -28.21 -7.27
C ASP A 268 -1.31 -27.71 -6.87
N ASP A 269 -1.60 -26.44 -7.16
CA ASP A 269 -2.99 -25.95 -7.10
C ASP A 269 -3.30 -25.14 -8.36
N GLU A 270 -4.13 -25.71 -9.22
CA GLU A 270 -4.74 -24.98 -10.33
C GLU A 270 -5.84 -24.07 -9.76
N ILE A 271 -5.81 -22.80 -10.10
CA ILE A 271 -6.91 -21.88 -9.80
C ILE A 271 -8.02 -22.18 -10.83
N LEU A 272 -8.92 -23.10 -10.46
CA LEU A 272 -10.11 -23.41 -11.23
C LEU A 272 -11.26 -22.45 -10.87
N LYS A 273 -12.45 -22.68 -11.43
CA LYS A 273 -13.59 -21.81 -11.18
C LYS A 273 -14.24 -22.03 -9.82
N ASP A 274 -14.46 -20.93 -9.08
CA ASP A 274 -15.05 -20.88 -7.73
C ASP A 274 -14.37 -21.85 -6.76
N VAL A 275 -13.13 -21.53 -6.37
CA VAL A 275 -12.26 -22.44 -5.61
C VAL A 275 -12.46 -22.24 -4.12
N LEU A 276 -12.88 -23.30 -3.44
CA LEU A 276 -12.71 -23.41 -2.00
C LEU A 276 -11.27 -23.85 -1.70
N VAL A 277 -10.48 -22.96 -1.11
CA VAL A 277 -9.14 -23.30 -0.63
C VAL A 277 -9.19 -23.56 0.88
N VAL A 278 -8.50 -24.61 1.32
CA VAL A 278 -8.41 -24.96 2.73
C VAL A 278 -7.03 -24.58 3.25
N ALA A 279 -6.93 -23.50 4.00
CA ALA A 279 -5.67 -23.04 4.59
C ALA A 279 -5.36 -23.84 5.86
N GLU A 280 -4.16 -24.41 5.92
CA GLU A 280 -3.73 -25.27 7.03
C GLU A 280 -2.86 -24.50 8.03
N PRO A 281 -2.89 -24.86 9.32
CA PRO A 281 -2.02 -24.25 10.33
C PRO A 281 -0.56 -24.30 9.92
N TRP A 282 0.05 -23.13 9.90
CA TRP A 282 1.43 -22.93 9.56
C TRP A 282 2.33 -23.18 10.76
N ARG A 283 3.48 -23.79 10.51
CA ARG A 283 4.41 -24.20 11.58
C ARG A 283 5.70 -23.42 11.58
N TRP A 284 6.02 -22.73 10.48
CA TRP A 284 7.24 -21.94 10.45
C TRP A 284 7.00 -20.64 11.20
N ARG A 285 7.64 -20.53 12.36
CA ARG A 285 7.62 -19.35 13.22
C ARG A 285 8.78 -18.43 12.84
N TYR A 286 8.49 -17.18 12.48
CA TYR A 286 9.49 -16.25 11.99
C TYR A 286 9.20 -14.78 12.36
N GLU A 287 10.24 -13.96 12.28
CA GLU A 287 10.14 -12.51 12.12
C GLU A 287 10.78 -12.09 10.79
N LEU A 288 9.98 -11.52 9.91
CA LEU A 288 10.40 -10.92 8.66
C LEU A 288 10.28 -9.40 8.79
N ASP A 289 11.38 -8.72 8.49
CA ASP A 289 11.46 -7.26 8.52
C ASP A 289 12.20 -6.75 7.29
N MET A 290 11.79 -5.58 6.81
CA MET A 290 12.22 -5.02 5.54
C MET A 290 12.28 -3.50 5.66
N ALA A 291 13.38 -2.92 5.18
CA ALA A 291 13.57 -1.49 5.19
C ALA A 291 14.29 -1.04 3.91
N TYR A 292 13.77 -0.01 3.28
CA TYR A 292 14.50 0.65 2.19
C TYR A 292 15.66 1.46 2.75
N GLU A 293 16.75 1.56 2.01
CA GLU A 293 17.74 2.62 2.16
C GLU A 293 17.57 3.58 0.99
N THR A 294 17.66 4.88 1.27
CA THR A 294 17.43 5.92 0.27
C THR A 294 18.59 6.87 0.13
N GLU A 295 18.81 7.34 -1.09
CA GLU A 295 19.74 8.42 -1.44
C GLU A 295 18.99 9.42 -2.31
N ASP A 296 18.94 10.70 -1.92
CA ASP A 296 18.13 11.73 -2.60
C ASP A 296 16.65 11.32 -2.79
N PHE A 297 16.03 10.71 -1.76
CA PHE A 297 14.67 10.15 -1.77
C PHE A 297 14.43 8.99 -2.75
N ARG A 298 15.48 8.45 -3.35
CA ARG A 298 15.43 7.30 -4.24
C ARG A 298 15.77 6.03 -3.48
N PRO A 299 14.96 4.96 -3.51
CA PRO A 299 15.31 3.70 -2.88
C PRO A 299 16.50 3.07 -3.61
N VAL A 300 17.66 3.04 -2.96
CA VAL A 300 18.90 2.51 -3.55
C VAL A 300 19.23 1.12 -3.04
N ARG A 301 18.69 0.70 -1.89
CA ARG A 301 18.82 -0.68 -1.39
C ARG A 301 17.55 -1.09 -0.64
N LEU A 302 17.27 -2.38 -0.60
CA LEU A 302 16.27 -2.97 0.28
C LEU A 302 16.97 -3.97 1.18
N GLN A 303 16.96 -3.70 2.49
CA GLN A 303 17.44 -4.60 3.54
C GLN A 303 16.31 -5.54 3.94
N ILE A 304 16.61 -6.83 4.03
CA ILE A 304 15.65 -7.88 4.38
C ILE A 304 16.25 -8.70 5.52
N GLY A 305 15.56 -8.75 6.65
CA GLY A 305 15.94 -9.50 7.84
C GLY A 305 14.93 -10.60 8.14
N LEU A 306 15.42 -11.81 8.40
CA LEU A 306 14.63 -12.96 8.82
C LEU A 306 15.21 -13.55 10.10
N VAL A 307 14.43 -13.57 11.17
CA VAL A 307 14.69 -14.41 12.36
C VAL A 307 13.77 -15.61 12.25
N SER A 308 14.32 -16.81 12.33
CA SER A 308 13.53 -18.05 12.40
C SER A 308 13.59 -18.58 13.82
N HIS A 309 12.42 -18.79 14.43
CA HIS A 309 12.33 -19.40 15.76
C HIS A 309 12.43 -20.93 15.71
N GLU A 310 12.23 -21.49 14.52
CA GLU A 310 12.54 -22.89 14.24
C GLU A 310 13.96 -23.01 13.69
N PRO A 311 14.72 -24.10 14.03
CA PRO A 311 16.02 -24.35 13.43
C PRO A 311 15.90 -24.45 11.92
N LEU A 312 16.41 -23.44 11.20
CA LEU A 312 16.61 -23.55 9.77
C LEU A 312 17.67 -24.61 9.50
N LEU A 313 17.45 -25.38 8.44
CA LEU A 313 18.38 -26.43 8.05
C LEU A 313 19.67 -25.80 7.50
N LYS A 314 20.69 -26.64 7.29
CA LYS A 314 22.09 -26.19 7.04
C LYS A 314 22.31 -25.22 5.88
N GLU A 315 21.36 -25.08 4.96
CA GLU A 315 21.47 -24.19 3.81
C GLU A 315 20.85 -22.83 4.12
N PRO A 316 21.47 -21.72 3.70
CA PRO A 316 20.87 -20.40 3.86
C PRO A 316 19.51 -20.28 3.15
N PRO A 317 18.53 -19.55 3.73
CA PRO A 317 17.31 -19.19 3.04
C PRO A 317 17.60 -18.44 1.74
N LEU A 318 16.71 -18.60 0.76
CA LEU A 318 16.75 -17.90 -0.51
C LEU A 318 15.69 -16.80 -0.50
N VAL A 319 16.12 -15.59 -0.77
CA VAL A 319 15.25 -14.44 -1.00
C VAL A 319 15.09 -14.29 -2.51
N GLN A 320 13.86 -14.11 -2.97
CA GLN A 320 13.51 -13.63 -4.29
C GLN A 320 12.70 -12.36 -4.14
N VAL A 321 13.14 -11.28 -4.79
CA VAL A 321 12.36 -10.04 -4.87
C VAL A 321 11.74 -9.90 -6.25
N CYS A 322 10.49 -9.42 -6.29
CA CYS A 322 9.73 -9.21 -7.50
C CYS A 322 9.16 -7.79 -7.53
N SER A 323 9.29 -7.14 -8.69
CA SER A 323 8.56 -5.92 -9.02
C SER A 323 7.16 -6.26 -9.52
N LEU A 324 6.20 -5.37 -9.28
CA LEU A 324 4.89 -5.44 -9.93
C LEU A 324 4.95 -5.06 -11.42
N ASP A 325 5.97 -4.27 -11.80
CA ASP A 325 6.26 -3.91 -13.18
C ASP A 325 6.56 -5.18 -13.99
N THR A 326 5.74 -5.42 -15.01
CA THR A 326 5.88 -6.55 -15.94
C THR A 326 7.22 -6.62 -16.67
N ALA A 327 7.89 -5.48 -16.86
CA ALA A 327 9.19 -5.42 -17.53
C ALA A 327 10.32 -5.99 -16.64
N VAL A 328 10.17 -5.87 -15.32
CA VAL A 328 11.16 -6.31 -14.34
C VAL A 328 10.76 -7.67 -13.74
N GLY A 329 9.52 -7.79 -13.25
CA GLY A 329 9.00 -9.00 -12.63
C GLY A 329 9.89 -9.54 -11.52
N CYS A 330 10.07 -10.86 -11.48
CA CYS A 330 10.98 -11.56 -10.58
C CYS A 330 12.32 -11.82 -11.28
N ALA A 331 13.15 -10.79 -11.38
CA ALA A 331 14.48 -10.90 -12.00
C ALA A 331 15.34 -11.95 -11.27
N PRO A 332 16.03 -12.88 -11.99
CA PRO A 332 16.94 -13.84 -11.37
C PRO A 332 18.08 -13.20 -10.57
N GLU A 333 18.50 -12.00 -10.96
CA GLU A 333 19.54 -11.20 -10.29
C GLU A 333 19.10 -10.72 -8.90
N TRP A 334 17.79 -10.62 -8.66
CA TRP A 334 17.19 -10.33 -7.35
C TRP A 334 16.91 -11.59 -6.53
N GLN A 335 17.52 -12.71 -6.92
CA GLN A 335 17.53 -13.94 -6.15
C GLN A 335 18.84 -14.07 -5.35
N VAL A 336 18.76 -13.89 -4.03
CA VAL A 336 19.93 -13.79 -3.15
C VAL A 336 19.83 -14.81 -2.02
N LYS A 337 20.90 -15.58 -1.79
CA LYS A 337 21.02 -16.39 -0.57
C LYS A 337 21.29 -15.46 0.60
N MET A 338 20.50 -15.58 1.66
CA MET A 338 20.70 -14.79 2.87
C MET A 338 22.02 -15.18 3.56
N THR A 339 22.57 -14.29 4.35
CA THR A 339 23.74 -14.55 5.19
C THR A 339 23.35 -14.51 6.65
N ASP A 340 23.84 -15.47 7.45
CA ASP A 340 23.62 -15.45 8.90
C ASP A 340 24.46 -14.35 9.55
N ASN A 341 23.80 -13.45 10.26
CA ASN A 341 24.38 -12.39 11.07
C ASN A 341 23.90 -12.54 12.51
N ALA A 342 24.62 -13.36 13.27
CA ALA A 342 24.36 -13.59 14.70
C ALA A 342 22.93 -14.08 15.03
N GLY A 343 22.40 -15.00 14.21
CA GLY A 343 21.07 -15.59 14.41
C GLY A 343 19.95 -14.88 13.64
N GLN A 344 20.27 -13.79 12.95
CA GLN A 344 19.39 -13.14 11.99
C GLN A 344 19.93 -13.36 10.58
N TRP A 345 19.12 -13.93 9.70
CA TRP A 345 19.45 -14.01 8.28
C TRP A 345 19.21 -12.67 7.63
N VAL A 346 20.18 -12.17 6.86
CA VAL A 346 20.10 -10.88 6.19
C VAL A 346 20.33 -11.02 4.69
N ALA A 347 19.64 -10.22 3.90
CA ALA A 347 19.90 -10.02 2.48
C ALA A 347 19.78 -8.54 2.13
N THR A 348 20.61 -8.10 1.20
CA THR A 348 20.53 -6.77 0.60
C THR A 348 20.18 -6.94 -0.87
N ILE A 349 19.20 -6.18 -1.33
CA ILE A 349 18.82 -6.11 -2.74
C ILE A 349 19.18 -4.72 -3.26
N GLU A 350 19.82 -4.67 -4.42
CA GLU A 350 20.25 -3.45 -5.10
C GLU A 350 19.51 -3.34 -6.46
N PRO A 351 19.37 -2.13 -7.03
CA PRO A 351 18.86 -1.95 -8.39
C PRO A 351 19.63 -2.80 -9.40
N LEU A 352 18.95 -3.28 -10.44
CA LEU A 352 19.62 -3.91 -11.58
C LEU A 352 20.56 -2.91 -12.26
N ASP A 353 21.54 -3.41 -13.03
CA ASP A 353 22.58 -2.58 -13.67
C ASP A 353 22.03 -1.43 -14.55
N ASP A 354 20.83 -1.60 -15.12
CA ASP A 354 20.15 -0.62 -15.95
C ASP A 354 19.13 0.26 -15.19
N MET A 355 18.95 -0.01 -13.89
CA MET A 355 18.07 0.73 -13.00
C MET A 355 18.86 1.71 -12.12
N LYS A 356 18.31 2.91 -11.92
CA LYS A 356 18.91 3.92 -11.04
C LYS A 356 18.45 3.81 -9.59
N GLU A 357 17.35 3.13 -9.36
CA GLU A 357 16.68 2.96 -8.07
C GLU A 357 15.81 1.71 -8.11
N LEU A 358 15.44 1.20 -6.94
CA LEU A 358 14.49 0.11 -6.79
C LEU A 358 13.06 0.60 -7.02
N PRO A 359 12.13 -0.28 -7.44
CA PRO A 359 10.71 0.01 -7.34
C PRO A 359 10.33 0.30 -5.89
N ARG A 360 9.43 1.27 -5.71
CA ARG A 360 8.91 1.65 -4.39
C ARG A 360 7.95 0.62 -3.80
N LEU A 361 7.39 -0.27 -4.61
CA LEU A 361 6.56 -1.38 -4.18
C LEU A 361 7.16 -2.67 -4.72
N LEU A 362 7.53 -3.56 -3.80
CA LEU A 362 8.16 -4.83 -4.09
C LEU A 362 7.44 -5.96 -3.36
N VAL A 363 7.50 -7.17 -3.91
CA VAL A 363 7.10 -8.39 -3.22
C VAL A 363 8.35 -9.18 -2.90
N VAL A 364 8.52 -9.53 -1.63
CA VAL A 364 9.62 -10.33 -1.12
C VAL A 364 9.11 -11.72 -0.80
N ARG A 365 9.75 -12.72 -1.40
CA ARG A 365 9.52 -14.13 -1.15
C ARG A 365 10.76 -14.71 -0.50
N VAL A 366 10.63 -15.28 0.69
CA VAL A 366 11.72 -15.97 1.39
C VAL A 366 11.40 -17.45 1.48
N GLN A 367 12.35 -18.29 1.07
CA GLN A 367 12.19 -19.73 1.00
C GLN A 367 13.31 -20.46 1.75
N ASP A 368 12.96 -21.43 2.58
CA ASP A 368 13.91 -22.44 3.04
C ASP A 368 14.19 -23.44 1.91
N THR A 369 15.41 -23.40 1.37
CA THR A 369 15.83 -24.23 0.24
C THR A 369 16.31 -25.63 0.61
N SER A 370 16.30 -25.96 1.90
CA SER A 370 16.83 -27.23 2.40
C SER A 370 16.09 -28.47 1.87
N GLY A 371 14.85 -28.31 1.37
CA GLY A 371 14.10 -29.37 0.71
C GLY A 371 13.75 -30.58 1.59
N VAL A 372 14.00 -30.50 2.90
CA VAL A 372 13.67 -31.59 3.83
C VAL A 372 12.24 -31.38 4.31
N ALA A 373 11.34 -32.19 3.74
CA ALA A 373 10.02 -32.37 4.33
C ALA A 373 10.15 -32.77 5.81
N PRO A 374 9.35 -32.19 6.72
CA PRO A 374 8.10 -31.52 6.40
C PRO A 374 8.20 -30.01 6.10
N TYR A 375 9.37 -29.38 6.09
CA TYR A 375 9.44 -27.91 6.25
C TYR A 375 10.37 -27.18 5.26
N PRO A 376 10.08 -27.13 3.95
CA PRO A 376 10.44 -25.92 3.22
C PRO A 376 9.49 -24.82 3.73
N GLY A 377 9.99 -23.89 4.53
CA GLY A 377 9.25 -22.68 4.86
C GLY A 377 9.17 -21.77 3.63
N GLU A 378 8.02 -21.18 3.35
CA GLU A 378 7.88 -20.06 2.40
C GLU A 378 7.03 -18.95 3.01
N VAL A 379 7.54 -17.72 2.94
CA VAL A 379 6.78 -16.51 3.30
C VAL A 379 6.84 -15.52 2.14
N LEU A 380 5.70 -14.93 1.80
CA LEU A 380 5.58 -13.82 0.87
C LEU A 380 5.05 -12.60 1.62
N ARG A 381 5.71 -11.45 1.47
CA ARG A 381 5.23 -10.16 1.97
C ARG A 381 5.54 -9.08 0.95
N TRP A 382 4.60 -8.16 0.72
CA TRP A 382 4.89 -6.93 -0.01
C TRP A 382 5.52 -5.90 0.94
N VAL A 383 6.34 -5.02 0.39
CA VAL A 383 6.92 -3.86 1.08
C VAL A 383 6.77 -2.64 0.20
N GLN A 384 6.40 -1.53 0.81
CA GLN A 384 6.21 -0.27 0.11
C GLN A 384 6.97 0.85 0.79
N MET A 385 7.70 1.62 -0.01
CA MET A 385 8.25 2.91 0.38
C MET A 385 7.18 3.99 0.17
N ALA A 386 6.64 4.49 1.28
CA ALA A 386 5.88 5.74 1.29
C ALA A 386 6.84 6.94 1.16
N GLY A 387 6.32 8.09 0.72
CA GLY A 387 7.12 9.31 0.66
C GLY A 387 7.69 9.74 2.01
N GLY A 388 8.66 10.64 1.96
CA GLY A 388 9.41 11.08 3.13
C GLY A 388 8.54 11.71 4.22
N VAL A 389 9.04 11.69 5.45
CA VAL A 389 8.40 12.26 6.65
C VAL A 389 8.58 13.78 6.65
N GLY A 390 7.60 14.51 6.10
CA GLY A 390 7.59 15.98 6.03
C GLY A 390 6.17 16.57 6.06
N PRO A 391 6.02 17.91 6.03
CA PRO A 391 4.73 18.59 6.07
C PRO A 391 3.86 18.36 4.81
N GLY A 392 4.45 17.83 3.73
CA GLY A 392 3.74 17.31 2.57
C GLY A 392 3.60 15.79 2.67
N HIS A 393 2.37 15.31 2.76
CA HIS A 393 2.05 13.91 2.97
C HIS A 393 2.25 13.13 1.66
N VAL A 394 2.60 11.85 1.76
CA VAL A 394 2.41 10.91 0.64
C VAL A 394 1.47 9.83 1.13
N ASP A 395 0.34 9.71 0.43
CA ASP A 395 -0.57 8.59 0.60
C ASP A 395 0.19 7.30 0.29
N ALA A 396 0.21 6.38 1.24
CA ALA A 396 0.81 5.08 1.05
C ALA A 396 -0.31 4.12 0.69
N ASP A 397 -0.52 3.96 -0.62
CA ASP A 397 -1.54 3.07 -1.16
C ASP A 397 -1.08 1.62 -0.94
N ALA A 398 -1.57 0.97 0.13
CA ALA A 398 -1.53 -0.48 0.21
C ALA A 398 -2.27 -1.07 -1.02
N PRO A 399 -1.95 -2.29 -1.47
CA PRO A 399 -2.71 -2.94 -2.55
C PRO A 399 -4.21 -2.82 -2.25
N LEU A 400 -4.96 -2.46 -3.28
CA LEU A 400 -6.30 -1.81 -3.36
C LEU A 400 -7.44 -2.31 -2.44
N LEU A 401 -7.19 -3.26 -1.53
CA LEU A 401 -8.13 -3.83 -0.57
C LEU A 401 -7.61 -3.88 0.90
N ASP A 402 -6.39 -3.44 1.18
CA ASP A 402 -5.73 -3.65 2.49
C ASP A 402 -5.80 -2.45 3.47
N ASP A 403 -6.73 -1.52 3.31
CA ASP A 403 -6.79 -0.23 4.03
C ASP A 403 -5.64 0.74 3.70
N VAL A 404 -5.85 2.05 3.87
CA VAL A 404 -4.84 3.08 3.55
C VAL A 404 -3.98 3.36 4.78
N VAL A 405 -2.66 3.30 4.61
CA VAL A 405 -1.68 3.73 5.62
C VAL A 405 -1.13 5.09 5.22
N MET A 406 -1.28 6.09 6.09
CA MET A 406 -0.70 7.42 5.90
C MET A 406 0.25 7.72 7.06
N ILE A 407 1.45 8.17 6.74
CA ILE A 407 2.47 8.47 7.77
C ILE A 407 2.90 9.91 7.58
N GLY A 408 2.72 10.71 8.64
CA GLY A 408 2.97 12.14 8.63
C GLY A 408 3.92 12.54 9.76
N SER A 409 4.52 13.71 9.63
CA SER A 409 5.19 14.37 10.76
C SER A 409 4.81 15.82 10.82
N THR A 410 4.47 16.25 12.03
CA THR A 410 4.20 17.66 12.31
C THR A 410 5.47 18.50 12.41
N ALA A 411 6.61 17.85 12.64
CA ALA A 411 7.92 18.48 12.59
C ALA A 411 8.47 18.44 11.16
N VAL A 412 8.76 19.62 10.60
CA VAL A 412 9.55 19.76 9.38
C VAL A 412 10.99 19.42 9.73
N TYR A 413 11.46 18.27 9.26
CA TYR A 413 12.88 17.95 9.35
C TYR A 413 13.56 18.45 8.08
N GLU A 414 14.57 19.29 8.23
CA GLU A 414 15.47 19.64 7.13
C GLU A 414 16.28 18.38 6.78
N ASP A 415 15.77 17.60 5.84
CA ASP A 415 16.47 16.46 5.28
C ASP A 415 17.32 16.92 4.09
N GLU A 416 18.41 17.63 4.38
CA GLU A 416 19.33 18.12 3.36
C GLU A 416 19.94 16.98 2.50
N GLN A 417 19.86 15.71 2.96
CA GLN A 417 20.45 14.54 2.31
C GLN A 417 19.44 13.64 1.61
N GLY A 418 18.13 13.90 1.73
CA GLY A 418 17.08 13.07 1.14
C GLY A 418 17.04 11.63 1.66
N CYS A 419 17.39 11.43 2.93
CA CYS A 419 17.48 10.10 3.54
C CYS A 419 16.24 9.69 4.34
N THR A 420 15.26 10.57 4.41
CA THR A 420 14.00 10.32 5.08
C THR A 420 13.11 9.52 4.19
N SER A 421 12.83 8.30 4.62
CA SER A 421 11.88 7.42 3.95
C SER A 421 11.10 6.65 4.97
N THR A 422 9.88 6.32 4.58
CA THR A 422 9.01 5.48 5.38
C THR A 422 8.77 4.23 4.58
N SER A 423 9.00 3.07 5.17
CA SER A 423 8.60 1.81 4.58
C SER A 423 7.59 1.11 5.47
N PHE A 424 6.62 0.47 4.86
CA PHE A 424 5.62 -0.30 5.56
C PHE A 424 5.30 -1.57 4.80
N MET A 425 4.83 -2.55 5.55
CA MET A 425 4.51 -3.88 5.06
C MET A 425 3.53 -4.55 6.02
N PRO A 426 2.80 -5.56 5.56
CA PRO A 426 2.02 -6.42 6.43
C PRO A 426 2.91 -7.06 7.49
N ALA A 427 2.44 -7.09 8.73
CA ALA A 427 3.23 -7.61 9.84
C ALA A 427 3.65 -9.07 9.62
N GLY A 428 4.96 -9.32 9.66
CA GLY A 428 5.55 -10.65 9.63
C GLY A 428 6.24 -10.96 10.95
N SER A 429 5.56 -10.88 12.09
CA SER A 429 6.15 -11.18 13.41
C SER A 429 5.31 -12.23 14.13
N ASP A 430 5.87 -13.41 14.32
CA ASP A 430 5.27 -14.50 15.09
C ASP A 430 5.07 -14.12 16.56
N ILE A 431 5.98 -13.34 17.14
CA ILE A 431 5.84 -12.86 18.52
C ILE A 431 4.64 -11.91 18.64
N ALA A 432 4.50 -10.93 17.74
CA ALA A 432 3.35 -10.02 17.76
C ALA A 432 2.02 -10.74 17.51
N LEU A 433 2.05 -11.80 16.71
CA LEU A 433 0.90 -12.66 16.45
C LEU A 433 0.45 -13.40 17.73
N GLN A 434 1.41 -13.89 18.54
CA GLN A 434 1.14 -14.62 19.79
C GLN A 434 0.88 -13.74 21.01
N ALA A 435 1.36 -12.50 21.00
CA ALA A 435 1.13 -11.56 22.10
C ALA A 435 -0.37 -11.25 22.24
N SER A 436 -0.90 -11.37 23.46
CA SER A 436 -2.31 -11.08 23.70
C SER A 436 -2.58 -9.58 23.58
N LEU A 437 -3.63 -9.25 22.84
CA LEU A 437 -4.10 -7.87 22.69
C LEU A 437 -4.59 -7.27 24.04
N ASN A 438 -4.95 -8.11 25.01
CA ASN A 438 -5.51 -7.69 26.31
C ASN A 438 -4.50 -7.76 27.47
N GLU A 439 -3.32 -8.33 27.29
CA GLU A 439 -2.36 -8.57 28.39
C GLU A 439 -1.91 -7.28 29.08
N PHE A 440 -1.73 -6.19 28.31
CA PHE A 440 -1.23 -4.94 28.85
C PHE A 440 -2.32 -4.00 29.39
N LEU A 441 -3.54 -4.11 28.89
CA LEU A 441 -4.56 -3.09 29.16
C LEU A 441 -5.20 -3.19 30.56
N ASN A 442 -4.76 -4.17 31.37
CA ASN A 442 -5.50 -4.69 32.52
C ASN A 442 -6.88 -5.19 32.07
N ALA A 443 -7.53 -6.08 32.82
CA ALA A 443 -8.81 -6.70 32.43
C ALA A 443 -10.01 -5.73 32.25
N GLU A 444 -9.80 -4.42 32.18
CA GLU A 444 -10.82 -3.38 32.00
C GLU A 444 -11.10 -3.00 30.54
N THR A 445 -10.22 -3.32 29.58
CA THR A 445 -10.54 -3.12 28.16
C THR A 445 -10.93 -4.43 27.50
N ASP A 446 -12.10 -4.45 26.89
CA ASP A 446 -12.65 -5.57 26.13
C ASP A 446 -12.14 -5.51 24.68
N VAL A 447 -10.82 -5.58 24.42
CA VAL A 447 -10.38 -5.63 23.00
C VAL A 447 -10.92 -6.92 22.41
N ARG A 448 -11.84 -6.76 21.46
CA ARG A 448 -12.54 -7.89 20.83
C ARG A 448 -11.75 -8.47 19.69
N GLY A 449 -11.09 -7.61 18.90
CA GLY A 449 -10.31 -8.04 17.74
C GLY A 449 -9.56 -6.92 17.03
N ILE A 450 -8.87 -7.32 15.98
CA ILE A 450 -8.21 -6.41 15.02
C ILE A 450 -9.18 -6.14 13.88
N LEU A 451 -9.21 -4.88 13.43
CA LEU A 451 -9.86 -4.46 12.20
C LEU A 451 -8.79 -4.30 11.12
N GLY A 452 -8.85 -5.12 10.08
CA GLY A 452 -7.92 -5.07 8.96
C GLY A 452 -6.55 -5.73 9.23
N GLN A 453 -5.55 -5.32 8.46
CA GLN A 453 -4.20 -5.89 8.50
C GLN A 453 -3.28 -5.08 9.43
N PRO A 454 -2.60 -5.72 10.40
CA PRO A 454 -1.52 -5.05 11.12
C PRO A 454 -0.33 -4.75 10.22
N TYR A 455 0.26 -3.57 10.39
CA TYR A 455 1.35 -3.04 9.58
C TYR A 455 2.63 -2.88 10.38
N ALA A 456 3.71 -3.48 9.91
CA ALA A 456 5.05 -3.12 10.36
C ALA A 456 5.48 -1.83 9.64
N VAL A 457 5.77 -0.79 10.41
CA VAL A 457 6.16 0.52 9.90
C VAL A 457 7.58 0.84 10.35
N LYS A 458 8.40 1.27 9.39
CA LYS A 458 9.78 1.67 9.56
C LYS A 458 9.99 3.07 9.02
N ILE A 459 10.67 3.91 9.78
CA ILE A 459 11.02 5.25 9.35
C ILE A 459 12.53 5.40 9.37
N ASN A 460 13.12 5.48 8.18
CA ASN A 460 14.49 5.93 8.02
C ASN A 460 14.56 7.43 8.23
N LYS A 461 15.43 7.86 9.13
CA LYS A 461 15.83 9.25 9.28
C LYS A 461 17.35 9.35 9.31
N PRO A 462 17.95 10.48 8.90
CA PRO A 462 19.34 10.76 9.22
C PRO A 462 19.47 10.93 10.74
N LEU A 463 20.18 10.02 11.39
CA LEU A 463 20.79 10.30 12.69
C LEU A 463 22.16 10.90 12.35
N ASP A 464 22.45 12.09 12.86
CA ASP A 464 23.83 12.61 12.88
C ASP A 464 24.40 12.99 11.50
N GLN A 465 23.55 13.38 10.55
CA GLN A 465 23.95 13.63 9.14
C GLN A 465 24.48 12.39 8.41
N GLN A 466 24.16 11.19 8.88
CA GLN A 466 24.43 9.94 8.17
C GLN A 466 23.13 9.17 7.98
N CYS A 467 22.93 8.70 6.75
CA CYS A 467 21.82 7.85 6.35
C CYS A 467 22.08 6.44 6.89
N GLN A 468 21.92 6.29 8.20
CA GLN A 468 22.11 5.01 8.87
C GLN A 468 20.93 4.09 8.52
N PRO A 469 21.20 2.85 8.08
CA PRO A 469 20.15 1.90 7.77
C PRO A 469 19.29 1.64 9.01
N THR A 470 17.99 1.47 8.80
CA THR A 470 17.09 1.04 9.87
C THR A 470 17.54 -0.31 10.44
N LEU A 471 17.47 -0.46 11.76
CA LEU A 471 17.76 -1.72 12.42
C LEU A 471 16.68 -2.74 12.04
N LEU A 472 17.07 -3.77 11.31
CA LEU A 472 16.22 -4.93 11.06
C LEU A 472 15.89 -5.59 12.40
N ASN A 473 14.60 -5.79 12.68
CA ASN A 473 14.06 -6.33 13.92
C ASN A 473 14.34 -5.51 15.20
N GLY A 474 14.74 -4.25 15.08
CA GLY A 474 14.79 -3.32 16.22
C GLY A 474 13.71 -2.25 16.13
N ASP A 475 13.32 -1.68 17.28
CA ASP A 475 12.59 -0.43 17.27
C ASP A 475 13.58 0.74 17.28
N ARG A 476 13.46 1.65 16.33
CA ARG A 476 14.13 2.94 16.44
C ARG A 476 13.21 3.93 17.11
N ALA A 477 13.68 4.63 18.14
CA ALA A 477 12.91 5.73 18.72
C ALA A 477 12.75 6.87 17.70
N TYR A 478 11.54 7.40 17.60
CA TYR A 478 11.23 8.58 16.81
C TYR A 478 11.35 9.84 17.65
N PRO A 479 11.72 10.97 17.04
CA PRO A 479 11.53 12.26 17.68
C PRO A 479 10.04 12.52 17.91
N ASP A 480 9.73 13.33 18.92
CA ASP A 480 8.36 13.76 19.21
C ASP A 480 7.69 14.37 17.96
N GLY A 481 6.41 14.05 17.76
CA GLY A 481 5.58 14.68 16.73
C GLY A 481 5.41 13.91 15.42
N VAL A 482 5.97 12.70 15.30
CA VAL A 482 5.63 11.76 14.22
C VAL A 482 4.23 11.19 14.44
N GLN A 483 3.42 11.18 13.39
CA GLN A 483 2.05 10.68 13.41
C GLN A 483 1.88 9.54 12.41
N ILE A 484 1.16 8.50 12.81
CA ILE A 484 0.65 7.48 11.90
C ILE A 484 -0.86 7.64 11.84
N THR A 485 -1.39 7.62 10.62
CA THR A 485 -2.81 7.64 10.32
C THR A 485 -3.16 6.35 9.60
N LEU A 486 -4.09 5.58 10.13
CA LEU A 486 -4.62 4.37 9.51
C LEU A 486 -6.07 4.64 9.13
N ALA A 487 -6.42 4.39 7.88
CA ALA A 487 -7.82 4.35 7.47
C ALA A 487 -8.47 3.05 7.96
N TYR A 488 -9.78 3.07 8.15
CA TYR A 488 -10.57 1.88 8.44
C TYR A 488 -11.76 1.78 7.50
N ASP A 489 -12.20 0.56 7.23
CA ASP A 489 -13.40 0.28 6.46
C ASP A 489 -14.66 0.40 7.35
N PRO A 490 -15.55 1.39 7.12
CA PRO A 490 -16.77 1.55 7.91
C PRO A 490 -17.75 0.37 7.75
N VAL A 491 -17.71 -0.36 6.63
CA VAL A 491 -18.57 -1.53 6.41
C VAL A 491 -18.12 -2.68 7.29
N LYS A 492 -16.82 -3.00 7.30
CA LYS A 492 -16.27 -4.03 8.21
C LYS A 492 -16.49 -3.66 9.68
N LEU A 493 -16.41 -2.37 10.00
CA LEU A 493 -16.69 -1.89 11.36
C LEU A 493 -18.15 -2.15 11.78
N GLU A 494 -19.10 -1.89 10.88
CA GLU A 494 -20.52 -2.19 11.11
C GLU A 494 -20.78 -3.71 11.22
N GLU A 495 -20.11 -4.52 10.39
CA GLU A 495 -20.21 -5.99 10.41
C GLU A 495 -19.77 -6.59 11.75
N VAL A 496 -18.72 -6.05 12.37
CA VAL A 496 -18.29 -6.47 13.72
C VAL A 496 -19.13 -5.85 14.85
N GLY A 497 -20.15 -5.07 14.51
CA GLY A 497 -21.06 -4.42 15.46
C GLY A 497 -20.39 -3.32 16.29
N ALA A 498 -19.27 -2.77 15.83
CA ALA A 498 -18.53 -1.72 16.49
C ALA A 498 -18.86 -0.34 15.90
N LYS A 499 -18.48 0.70 16.63
CA LYS A 499 -18.58 2.10 16.18
C LYS A 499 -17.20 2.72 16.09
N PRO A 500 -17.05 3.84 15.36
CA PRO A 500 -15.78 4.54 15.28
C PRO A 500 -15.18 4.89 16.66
N GLN A 501 -16.01 5.15 17.66
CA GLN A 501 -15.56 5.47 19.03
C GLN A 501 -15.05 4.25 19.81
N ASP A 502 -15.35 3.04 19.35
CA ASP A 502 -14.86 1.79 19.94
C ASP A 502 -13.44 1.47 19.43
N LEU A 503 -12.99 2.15 18.38
CA LEU A 503 -11.69 1.94 17.79
C LEU A 503 -10.55 2.44 18.66
N GLN A 504 -9.42 1.73 18.58
CA GLN A 504 -8.17 2.09 19.21
C GLN A 504 -7.01 1.66 18.31
N LEU A 505 -5.92 2.41 18.36
CA LEU A 505 -4.70 2.03 17.68
C LEU A 505 -3.71 1.45 18.69
N LEU A 506 -3.30 0.20 18.47
CA LEU A 506 -2.29 -0.49 19.27
C LEU A 506 -0.94 -0.44 18.56
N TRP A 507 0.12 -0.30 19.35
CA TRP A 507 1.51 -0.37 18.93
C TRP A 507 2.19 -1.54 19.63
N PHE A 508 2.70 -2.48 18.85
CA PHE A 508 3.57 -3.53 19.33
C PHE A 508 5.02 -3.05 19.29
N SER A 509 5.65 -2.96 20.46
CA SER A 509 7.07 -2.62 20.59
C SER A 509 7.91 -3.89 20.68
N ARG A 510 8.92 -3.99 19.80
CA ARG A 510 9.95 -5.05 19.80
C ARG A 510 11.08 -4.75 20.80
N ASN A 511 11.26 -3.48 21.20
CA ASN A 511 12.26 -3.06 22.17
C ASN A 511 11.70 -3.08 23.60
N GLY A 512 11.37 -4.25 24.14
CA GLY A 512 10.92 -4.35 25.52
C GLY A 512 10.28 -5.69 25.83
N ASP A 513 9.09 -5.62 26.42
CA ASP A 513 8.35 -6.81 26.89
C ASP A 513 7.66 -7.59 25.76
N GLU A 514 7.82 -7.15 24.49
CA GLU A 514 7.18 -7.78 23.32
C GLU A 514 5.64 -7.86 23.47
N LEU A 515 5.04 -6.70 23.79
CA LEU A 515 3.61 -6.55 24.07
C LEU A 515 2.95 -5.50 23.17
N TRP A 516 1.62 -5.62 23.06
CA TRP A 516 0.77 -4.59 22.47
C TRP A 516 0.47 -3.48 23.49
N TYR A 517 0.73 -2.24 23.11
CA TYR A 517 0.48 -1.06 23.91
C TYR A 517 -0.61 -0.19 23.27
N PRO A 518 -1.55 0.37 24.05
CA PRO A 518 -2.40 1.41 23.54
C PRO A 518 -1.55 2.64 23.20
N THR A 519 -1.77 3.21 22.03
CA THR A 519 -1.15 4.49 21.73
C THR A 519 -1.76 5.61 22.57
N GLN A 520 -0.95 6.59 22.95
CA GLN A 520 -1.27 7.56 24.02
C GLN A 520 -2.40 8.53 23.64
N SER A 521 -2.59 8.81 22.34
CA SER A 521 -3.57 9.76 21.86
C SER A 521 -4.02 9.36 20.47
N VAL A 522 -5.29 9.00 20.33
CA VAL A 522 -5.91 8.70 19.04
C VAL A 522 -6.87 9.83 18.71
N SER A 523 -6.62 10.50 17.58
CA SER A 523 -7.58 11.40 16.95
C SER A 523 -8.39 10.60 15.94
N LEU A 524 -9.71 10.65 16.09
CA LEU A 524 -10.64 9.99 15.18
C LEU A 524 -11.21 11.03 14.21
N ASP A 525 -11.06 10.77 12.92
CA ASP A 525 -11.74 11.49 11.84
C ASP A 525 -12.83 10.58 11.28
N GLU A 526 -14.06 10.75 11.77
CA GLU A 526 -15.21 9.96 11.33
C GLU A 526 -15.63 10.27 9.89
N GLU A 527 -15.38 11.50 9.42
CA GLU A 527 -15.75 11.92 8.06
C GLU A 527 -14.89 11.24 7.00
N HIS A 528 -13.61 11.05 7.31
CA HIS A 528 -12.64 10.43 6.41
C HIS A 528 -12.30 8.97 6.77
N HIS A 529 -12.94 8.43 7.81
CA HIS A 529 -12.69 7.09 8.35
C HIS A 529 -11.21 6.84 8.68
N MET A 530 -10.61 7.74 9.47
CA MET A 530 -9.18 7.67 9.82
C MET A 530 -8.94 7.70 11.34
N LEU A 531 -7.90 6.99 11.78
CA LEU A 531 -7.34 7.08 13.12
C LEU A 531 -5.91 7.57 13.06
N THR A 532 -5.63 8.70 13.70
CA THR A 532 -4.30 9.28 13.78
C THR A 532 -3.75 9.17 15.20
N THR A 533 -2.52 8.72 15.37
CA THR A 533 -1.81 8.74 16.65
C THR A 533 -0.39 9.23 16.50
N TYR A 534 0.14 9.82 17.57
CA TYR A 534 1.58 10.02 17.70
C TYR A 534 2.27 8.70 18.01
N VAL A 535 3.46 8.53 17.42
CA VAL A 535 4.28 7.33 17.59
C VAL A 535 5.69 7.73 17.98
N ASN A 536 6.27 6.96 18.90
CA ASN A 536 7.59 7.24 19.48
C ASN A 536 8.66 6.27 19.00
N GLY A 537 8.33 5.39 18.05
CA GLY A 537 9.31 4.52 17.42
C GLY A 537 8.70 3.60 16.37
N ASP A 538 9.59 2.87 15.68
CA ASP A 538 9.21 1.77 14.80
C ASP A 538 8.37 0.74 15.56
N GLY A 539 7.62 -0.06 14.83
CA GLY A 539 6.90 -1.19 15.41
C GLY A 539 5.84 -1.72 14.48
N ILE A 540 4.93 -2.51 15.07
CA ILE A 540 3.75 -2.99 14.38
C ILE A 540 2.54 -2.24 14.91
N PHE A 541 1.71 -1.73 14.01
CA PHE A 541 0.53 -0.96 14.33
C PHE A 541 -0.71 -1.72 13.87
N ALA A 542 -1.73 -1.74 14.71
CA ALA A 542 -3.00 -2.39 14.43
C ALA A 542 -4.17 -1.50 14.87
N VAL A 543 -5.21 -1.43 14.05
CA VAL A 543 -6.51 -0.89 14.48
C VAL A 543 -7.26 -2.02 15.16
N VAL A 544 -7.75 -1.77 16.37
CA VAL A 544 -8.55 -2.72 17.15
C VAL A 544 -9.88 -2.09 17.54
N TYR A 545 -10.87 -2.93 17.84
CA TYR A 545 -12.17 -2.50 18.35
C TYR A 545 -12.47 -3.12 19.71
N ARG A 546 -13.31 -2.43 20.49
CA ARG A 546 -13.69 -2.77 21.85
C ARG A 546 -15.18 -3.15 21.99
#